data_AF-A0A448V8L7-F1
#
_entry.id   AF-A0A448V8L7-F1
#
_cell.length_a   1.000
_cell.length_b   1.000
_cell.length_c   1.000
_cell.angle_alpha   90.00
_cell.angle_beta   90.00
_cell.angle_gamma   90.00
#
_symmetry.space_group_name_H-M   'P 1'
#
loop_
_entity.id
_entity.type
_entity.pdbx_description
1 polymer ?
#
loop_
_entity_poly.entity_id
_entity_poly.type
_entity_poly.pdbx_seq_one_letter_code
_entity_poly.pdbx_strand_id
1 'polypeptide(L)'
;MSVDKKTVKRVAHLARIAVHDDEAERMTKELNVILGFVEQLSEVDVSGVEPLTSVMPMALRMREDSVTDGDIVEDIVANAPVTEENFFLVSKVVE
;
A
#
# COMPACT_ATOMS: atom_id res chain seq x y z
N MET A 1 21.10 -7.83 4.89
CA MET A 1 19.75 -8.03 5.44
C MET A 1 19.11 -9.18 4.70
N SER A 2 18.63 -10.18 5.43
CA SER A 2 17.88 -11.27 4.83
C SER A 2 16.52 -11.41 5.50
N VAL A 3 15.53 -11.85 4.73
CA VAL A 3 14.18 -12.14 5.20
C VAL A 3 13.93 -13.64 5.18
N ASP A 4 13.19 -14.11 6.17
CA ASP A 4 12.75 -15.50 6.29
C ASP A 4 11.28 -15.67 5.87
N LYS A 5 10.84 -16.92 5.71
CA LYS A 5 9.45 -17.26 5.33
C LYS A 5 8.41 -16.64 6.27
N LYS A 6 8.72 -16.53 7.57
CA LYS A 6 7.85 -15.91 8.57
C LYS A 6 7.67 -14.40 8.30
N THR A 7 8.75 -13.72 7.97
CA THR A 7 8.75 -12.30 7.60
C THR A 7 7.96 -12.07 6.32
N VAL A 8 8.13 -12.92 5.30
CA VAL A 8 7.34 -12.85 4.07
C VAL A 8 5.84 -12.98 4.36
N LYS A 9 5.43 -13.99 5.14
CA LYS A 9 4.02 -14.16 5.54
C LYS A 9 3.48 -12.97 6.33
N ARG A 10 4.30 -12.38 7.22
CA ARG A 10 3.91 -11.19 7.98
C ARG A 10 3.69 -9.99 7.07
N VAL A 11 4.59 -9.74 6.12
CA VAL A 11 4.45 -8.64 5.16
C VAL A 11 3.23 -8.85 4.26
N ALA A 12 3.01 -10.08 3.78
CA ALA A 12 1.82 -10.44 3.01
C ALA A 12 0.52 -10.13 3.77
N HIS A 13 0.46 -10.47 5.06
CA HIS A 13 -0.68 -10.16 5.92
C HIS A 13 -0.91 -8.65 6.08
N LEU A 14 0.16 -7.86 6.25
CA LEU A 14 0.10 -6.40 6.33
C LEU A 14 -0.41 -5.78 5.01
N ALA A 15 0.00 -6.35 3.87
CA ALA A 15 -0.43 -5.93 2.54
C ALA A 15 -1.81 -6.48 2.12
N ARG A 16 -2.46 -7.31 2.96
CA ARG A 16 -3.72 -8.01 2.64
C ARG A 16 -3.63 -8.91 1.40
N ILE A 17 -2.45 -9.51 1.16
CA ILE A 17 -2.22 -10.46 0.08
C ILE A 17 -2.22 -11.88 0.68
N ALA A 18 -3.09 -12.75 0.16
CA ALA A 18 -3.05 -14.16 0.49
C ALA A 18 -1.85 -14.81 -0.23
N VAL A 19 -1.01 -15.52 0.53
CA VAL A 19 0.18 -16.19 0.01
C VAL A 19 0.23 -17.61 0.55
N HIS A 20 0.29 -18.58 -0.35
CA HIS A 20 0.40 -19.99 0.01
C HIS A 20 1.83 -20.37 0.43
N ASP A 21 1.98 -21.54 1.06
CA ASP A 21 3.25 -21.94 1.67
C ASP A 21 4.37 -22.19 0.66
N ASP A 22 4.02 -22.69 -0.52
CA ASP A 22 4.90 -22.90 -1.68
C ASP A 22 5.31 -21.56 -2.31
N GLU A 23 4.38 -20.62 -2.44
CA GLU A 23 4.64 -19.27 -2.92
C GLU A 23 5.55 -18.51 -1.96
N ALA A 24 5.35 -18.65 -0.65
CA ALA A 24 6.16 -17.97 0.36
C ALA A 24 7.63 -18.40 0.29
N GLU A 25 7.93 -19.65 -0.04
CA GLU A 25 9.31 -20.14 -0.23
C GLU A 25 9.96 -19.54 -1.47
N ARG A 26 9.23 -19.49 -2.58
CA ARG A 26 9.69 -18.82 -3.80
C ARG A 26 9.95 -17.33 -3.55
N MET A 27 8.96 -16.63 -3.00
CA MET A 27 9.05 -15.20 -2.70
C MET A 27 10.18 -14.87 -1.73
N THR A 28 10.49 -15.75 -0.77
CA THR A 28 11.64 -15.55 0.13
C THR A 28 12.94 -15.43 -0.65
N LYS A 29 13.16 -16.28 -1.67
CA LYS A 29 14.36 -16.21 -2.51
C LYS A 29 14.38 -14.95 -3.35
N GLU A 30 13.28 -14.64 -4.01
CA GLU A 30 13.13 -13.45 -4.87
C GLU A 30 13.34 -12.15 -4.09
N LEU A 31 12.72 -12.02 -2.91
CA LEU A 31 12.86 -10.85 -2.06
C LEU A 31 14.28 -10.68 -1.53
N ASN A 32 14.98 -11.76 -1.19
CA ASN A 32 16.38 -11.67 -0.78
C ASN A 32 17.30 -11.20 -1.93
N VAL A 33 17.01 -11.57 -3.18
CA VAL A 33 17.74 -11.04 -4.35
C VAL A 33 17.49 -9.53 -4.50
N ILE A 34 16.23 -9.09 -4.39
CA ILE A 34 15.87 -7.67 -4.49
C ILE A 34 16.52 -6.86 -3.37
N LEU A 35 16.46 -7.35 -2.12
CA LEU A 35 17.09 -6.69 -0.98
C LEU A 35 18.61 -6.61 -1.14
N GLY A 36 19.26 -7.67 -1.63
CA GLY A 36 20.69 -7.65 -1.94
C GLY A 36 21.04 -6.63 -3.04
N PHE A 37 20.17 -6.42 -4.02
CA PHE A 37 20.36 -5.35 -5.01
C PHE A 37 20.21 -3.96 -4.40
N VAL A 38 19.20 -3.74 -3.54
CA VAL A 38 18.99 -2.45 -2.85
C VAL A 38 20.16 -2.11 -1.92
N GLU A 39 20.84 -3.11 -1.34
CA GLU A 39 22.00 -2.89 -0.46
C GLU A 39 23.15 -2.14 -1.13
N GLN A 40 23.25 -2.16 -2.46
CA GLN A 40 24.24 -1.38 -3.22
C GLN A 40 24.15 0.12 -2.93
N LEU A 41 22.97 0.63 -2.56
CA LEU A 41 22.78 2.04 -2.18
C LEU A 41 23.55 2.40 -0.89
N SER A 42 23.90 1.42 -0.05
CA SER A 42 24.67 1.64 1.19
C SER A 42 26.12 2.04 0.94
N GLU A 43 26.63 1.87 -0.29
CA GLU A 43 27.98 2.28 -0.69
C GLU A 43 28.11 3.81 -0.84
N VAL A 44 26.98 4.52 -0.94
CA VAL A 44 26.94 5.97 -1.14
C VAL A 44 26.74 6.69 0.19
N ASP A 45 27.66 7.58 0.55
CA ASP A 45 27.51 8.44 1.72
C ASP A 45 26.48 9.55 1.44
N VAL A 46 25.40 9.53 2.20
CA VAL A 46 24.31 10.52 2.16
C VAL A 46 24.28 11.40 3.41
N SER A 47 25.38 11.45 4.17
CA SER A 47 25.51 12.30 5.35
C SER A 47 25.29 13.77 5.01
N GLY A 48 24.29 14.40 5.64
CA GLY A 48 23.93 15.80 5.39
C GLY A 48 23.10 16.02 4.11
N VAL A 49 22.68 14.97 3.41
CA VAL A 49 21.74 15.07 2.29
C VAL A 49 20.31 14.94 2.82
N GLU A 50 19.52 16.00 2.63
CA GLU A 50 18.10 15.99 3.00
C GLU A 50 17.29 15.06 2.09
N PRO A 51 16.34 14.27 2.63
CA PRO A 51 15.46 13.42 1.83
C PRO A 51 14.61 14.23 0.84
N LEU A 52 14.55 13.76 -0.41
CA LEU A 52 13.70 14.38 -1.43
C LEU A 52 12.25 13.87 -1.32
N THR A 53 11.31 14.75 -0.98
CA THR A 53 9.87 14.42 -0.84
C THR A 53 9.06 14.71 -2.09
N SER A 54 9.42 15.76 -2.84
CA SER A 54 8.83 16.14 -4.13
C SER A 54 9.90 16.74 -5.01
N VAL A 55 9.84 16.46 -6.31
CA VAL A 55 10.78 17.01 -7.31
C VAL A 55 10.57 18.51 -7.57
N MET A 56 9.42 19.06 -7.16
CA MET A 56 9.11 20.48 -7.27
C MET A 56 8.75 21.05 -5.91
N PRO A 57 9.16 22.30 -5.61
CA PRO A 57 8.66 23.01 -4.44
C PRO A 57 7.14 23.14 -4.53
N MET A 58 6.43 22.61 -3.55
CA MET A 58 4.98 22.71 -3.46
C MET A 58 4.61 23.39 -2.15
N ALA A 59 3.85 24.48 -2.25
CA ALA A 59 3.15 25.00 -1.08
C ALA A 59 2.02 24.03 -0.71
N LEU A 60 1.68 23.97 0.58
CA LEU A 60 0.52 23.22 1.04
C LEU A 60 -0.74 23.80 0.38
N ARG A 61 -1.42 22.98 -0.42
CA ARG A 61 -2.66 23.38 -1.08
C ARG A 61 -3.81 23.36 -0.08
N MET A 62 -4.35 24.52 0.23
CA MET A 62 -5.57 24.65 1.01
C MET A 62 -6.79 24.43 0.11
N ARG A 63 -7.88 23.93 0.70
CA ARG A 63 -9.21 23.83 0.07
C ARG A 63 -10.16 24.76 0.82
N GLU A 64 -11.05 25.45 0.10
CA GLU A 64 -12.12 26.21 0.72
C GLU A 64 -13.10 25.30 1.48
N ASP A 65 -13.62 25.79 2.60
CA ASP A 65 -14.63 25.08 3.38
C ASP A 65 -16.03 25.30 2.79
N SER A 66 -16.35 24.52 1.76
CA SER A 66 -17.63 24.54 1.06
C SER A 66 -18.22 23.14 0.90
N VAL A 67 -19.56 23.08 0.83
CA VAL A 67 -20.37 21.86 0.65
C VAL A 67 -20.37 21.47 -0.83
N THR A 68 -20.19 20.17 -1.15
CA THR A 68 -20.08 19.66 -2.52
C THR A 68 -20.90 18.38 -2.75
N ASP A 69 -21.98 18.20 -1.99
CA ASP A 69 -22.51 16.87 -1.69
C ASP A 69 -23.23 16.18 -2.88
N GLY A 70 -23.49 16.91 -3.97
CA GLY A 70 -23.71 16.38 -5.33
C GLY A 70 -24.97 15.53 -5.57
N ASP A 71 -25.53 14.90 -4.55
CA ASP A 71 -26.67 13.96 -4.62
C ASP A 71 -26.50 12.84 -5.67
N ILE A 72 -25.26 12.42 -5.92
CA ILE A 72 -24.87 11.47 -6.98
C ILE A 72 -24.72 10.03 -6.48
N VAL A 73 -25.60 9.59 -5.59
CA VAL A 73 -25.43 8.28 -4.91
C VAL A 73 -25.41 7.10 -5.88
N GLU A 74 -26.18 7.17 -6.95
CA GLU A 74 -26.23 6.15 -8.01
C GLU A 74 -24.88 6.01 -8.72
N ASP A 75 -24.20 7.14 -9.00
CA ASP A 75 -22.87 7.15 -9.63
C ASP A 75 -21.78 6.61 -8.68
N ILE A 76 -21.90 6.87 -7.38
CA ILE A 76 -20.95 6.42 -6.35
C ILE A 76 -20.93 4.89 -6.27
N VAL A 77 -22.10 4.26 -6.32
CA VAL A 77 -22.22 2.80 -6.14
C VAL A 77 -22.12 2.02 -7.46
N ALA A 78 -22.03 2.69 -8.61
CA ALA A 78 -22.07 2.07 -9.94
C ALA A 78 -20.98 0.99 -10.18
N ASN A 79 -19.82 1.09 -9.51
CA ASN A 79 -18.71 0.12 -9.63
C ASN A 79 -18.59 -0.82 -8.42
N ALA A 80 -19.50 -0.73 -7.45
CA ALA A 80 -19.47 -1.57 -6.29
C ALA A 80 -19.77 -3.04 -6.68
N PRO A 81 -19.02 -4.03 -6.16
CA PRO A 81 -19.30 -5.43 -6.44
C PRO A 81 -20.70 -5.88 -6.02
N VAL A 82 -21.18 -5.38 -4.87
CA VAL A 82 -22.51 -5.64 -4.33
C VAL A 82 -23.01 -4.41 -3.58
N THR A 83 -24.27 -4.05 -3.78
CA THR A 83 -24.90 -2.89 -3.18
C THR A 83 -26.30 -3.23 -2.69
N GLU A 84 -26.73 -2.59 -1.61
CA GLU A 84 -28.10 -2.67 -1.11
C GLU A 84 -28.53 -1.28 -0.61
N GLU A 85 -29.66 -0.76 -1.10
CA GLU A 85 -30.20 0.55 -0.70
C GLU A 85 -29.16 1.68 -0.64
N ASN A 86 -28.28 1.77 -1.65
CA ASN A 86 -27.16 2.73 -1.73
C ASN A 86 -26.01 2.54 -0.73
N PHE A 87 -25.91 1.37 -0.11
CA PHE A 87 -24.76 0.97 0.72
C PHE A 87 -23.86 -0.02 -0.02
N PHE A 88 -22.55 0.04 0.28
CA PHE A 88 -21.60 -1.01 -0.11
C PHE A 88 -21.80 -2.23 0.79
N LEU A 89 -22.19 -3.36 0.22
CA LEU A 89 -22.36 -4.58 1.00
C LEU A 89 -21.00 -5.26 1.23
N VAL A 90 -20.63 -5.45 2.48
CA VAL A 90 -19.39 -6.13 2.89
C VAL A 90 -19.68 -7.18 3.96
N SER A 91 -18.80 -8.18 4.07
CA SER A 91 -18.86 -9.14 5.17
C SER A 91 -18.75 -8.42 6.51
N LYS A 92 -19.65 -8.74 7.44
CA LYS A 92 -19.64 -8.18 8.79
C LYS A 92 -18.28 -8.41 9.44
N VAL A 93 -17.68 -7.36 9.98
CA VAL A 93 -16.49 -7.47 10.81
C VAL A 93 -16.90 -8.10 12.14
N VAL A 94 -16.36 -9.28 12.43
CA VAL A 94 -16.51 -10.01 13.69
C VAL A 94 -15.12 -10.15 14.32
N GLU A 95 -15.02 -9.94 15.64
CA GLU A 95 -13.80 -10.18 16.43
C GLU A 95 -13.54 -11.67 16.65
#